data_AF-K1SEZ2-F1
#
_entry.id   AF-K1SEZ2-F1
#
_cell.length_a   1.000
_cell.length_b   1.000
_cell.length_c   1.000
_cell.angle_alpha   90.00
_cell.angle_beta   90.00
_cell.angle_gamma   90.00
#
_symmetry.space_group_name_H-M   'P 1'
#
loop_
_entity.id
_entity.type
_entity.pdbx_description
1 polymer ?
#
loop_
_entity_poly.entity_id
_entity_poly.type
_entity_poly.pdbx_seq_one_letter_code
_entity_poly.pdbx_strand_id
1 'polypeptide(L)'
;MKNTKQVLALAMAVAMAAGLLAGCGSSASSSAESVATSEAAATDTGSSDGTLVLADTGFEGKFSPFFAASSADQHVIDLTNIALLGADRKGEMILKGIEGETREYNGTDYTYYGPADCEVTENADGTVTYAINMRDDLVFADGTPITIDDVIFNLYVYMDPTYDGSATLYSMPIAGLDDYRSSMTTLSKLIAEAGEDNTDNSLFTAEQQKAFWDAVNEGGVAFAQEIID
;
A
#
# COMPACT_ATOMS: atom_id res chain seq x y z
N MET A 1 -56.70 24.36 -45.07
CA MET A 1 -55.70 23.33 -44.72
C MET A 1 -54.48 23.46 -45.64
N LYS A 2 -53.43 24.15 -45.18
CA LYS A 2 -52.01 23.90 -45.52
C LYS A 2 -51.02 24.78 -44.73
N ASN A 3 -51.47 25.88 -44.10
CA ASN A 3 -50.55 26.86 -43.50
C ASN A 3 -50.63 27.04 -41.97
N THR A 4 -51.30 26.16 -41.22
CA THR A 4 -51.38 26.24 -39.74
C THR A 4 -50.47 25.26 -38.99
N LYS A 5 -49.78 24.35 -39.69
CA LYS A 5 -48.85 23.39 -39.07
C LYS A 5 -47.38 23.86 -39.03
N GLN A 6 -47.02 24.91 -39.76
CA GLN A 6 -45.65 25.47 -39.75
C GLN A 6 -45.46 26.61 -38.73
N VAL A 7 -46.54 27.28 -38.32
CA VAL A 7 -46.48 28.35 -37.29
C VAL A 7 -46.40 27.77 -35.87
N LEU A 8 -46.95 26.56 -35.64
CA LEU A 8 -46.86 25.88 -34.35
C LEU A 8 -45.49 25.23 -34.10
N ALA A 9 -44.78 24.84 -35.17
CA ALA A 9 -43.46 24.22 -35.08
C ALA A 9 -42.32 25.24 -34.80
N LEU A 10 -42.50 26.51 -35.16
CA LEU A 10 -41.52 27.56 -34.91
C LEU A 10 -41.63 28.18 -33.50
N ALA A 11 -42.80 28.06 -32.85
CA ALA A 11 -43.02 28.56 -31.49
C ALA A 11 -42.53 27.61 -30.37
N MET A 12 -42.30 26.32 -30.67
CA MET A 12 -41.73 25.35 -29.70
C MET A 12 -40.20 25.19 -29.79
N ALA A 13 -39.54 25.75 -30.80
CA ALA A 13 -38.09 25.67 -30.96
C ALA A 13 -37.32 26.86 -30.34
N VAL A 14 -38.00 27.95 -29.97
CA VAL A 14 -37.37 29.15 -29.36
C VAL A 14 -37.45 29.14 -27.83
N ALA A 15 -38.29 28.30 -27.22
CA ALA A 15 -38.37 28.16 -25.76
C ALA A 15 -37.30 27.23 -25.15
N MET A 16 -36.55 26.49 -25.98
CA MET A 16 -35.49 25.55 -25.52
C MET A 16 -34.06 26.08 -25.68
N ALA A 17 -33.88 27.38 -25.96
CA ALA A 17 -32.55 27.99 -26.12
C ALA A 17 -32.26 29.15 -25.14
N ALA A 18 -33.12 29.37 -24.13
CA ALA A 18 -32.97 30.49 -23.18
C ALA A 18 -32.93 30.05 -21.69
N GLY A 19 -32.41 28.86 -21.39
CA GLY A 19 -32.43 28.30 -20.03
C GLY A 19 -31.10 27.78 -19.47
N LEU A 20 -29.96 27.97 -20.14
CA LEU A 20 -28.67 27.40 -19.69
C LEU A 20 -27.58 28.44 -19.43
N LEU A 21 -27.94 29.57 -18.81
CA LEU A 21 -26.97 30.46 -18.18
C LEU A 21 -27.48 30.87 -16.79
N ALA A 22 -26.59 30.73 -15.81
CA ALA A 22 -26.75 30.88 -14.35
C ALA A 22 -27.44 29.69 -13.67
N GLY A 23 -26.82 28.91 -12.79
CA GLY A 23 -25.66 29.19 -11.95
C GLY A 23 -26.09 29.13 -10.49
N CYS A 24 -25.62 28.09 -9.81
CA CYS A 24 -25.41 27.98 -8.36
C CYS A 24 -26.65 27.87 -7.44
N GLY A 25 -26.62 26.89 -6.54
CA GLY A 25 -27.29 27.04 -5.24
C GLY A 25 -27.95 25.79 -4.66
N SER A 26 -27.19 25.10 -3.79
CA SER A 26 -27.66 24.31 -2.64
C SER A 26 -28.56 23.09 -2.91
N SER A 27 -27.96 21.92 -2.70
CA SER A 27 -28.64 20.64 -2.59
C SER A 27 -29.31 20.47 -1.22
N ALA A 28 -30.61 20.16 -1.24
CA ALA A 28 -31.28 19.38 -0.21
C ALA A 28 -32.14 18.29 -0.88
N SER A 29 -31.66 17.05 -0.74
CA SER A 29 -32.36 15.77 -0.61
C SER A 29 -33.24 15.19 -1.74
N SER A 30 -32.94 13.89 -1.98
CA SER A 30 -33.82 12.77 -2.35
C SER A 30 -33.98 12.38 -3.84
N SER A 31 -33.11 11.43 -4.21
CA SER A 31 -33.42 10.10 -4.75
C SER A 31 -34.25 9.94 -6.03
N ALA A 32 -33.58 9.58 -7.13
CA ALA A 32 -33.94 8.45 -7.98
C ALA A 32 -32.76 8.07 -8.88
N GLU A 33 -32.35 6.79 -8.83
CA GLU A 33 -31.36 6.17 -9.70
C GLU A 33 -31.76 6.23 -11.18
N SER A 34 -30.82 6.61 -12.04
CA SER A 34 -30.72 6.04 -13.38
C SER A 34 -29.24 5.81 -13.68
N VAL A 35 -28.86 4.53 -13.71
CA VAL A 35 -27.55 4.08 -14.18
C VAL A 35 -27.46 4.41 -15.66
N ALA A 36 -26.73 5.47 -15.99
CA ALA A 36 -26.24 5.72 -17.33
C ALA A 36 -24.73 5.49 -17.31
N THR A 37 -24.30 4.39 -17.92
CA THR A 37 -22.90 4.17 -18.29
C THR A 37 -22.52 5.24 -19.31
N SER A 38 -22.04 6.38 -18.84
CA SER A 38 -21.33 7.35 -19.67
C SER A 38 -19.84 7.07 -19.52
N GLU A 39 -19.27 6.48 -20.55
CA GLU A 39 -17.83 6.53 -20.83
C GLU A 39 -17.49 8.00 -21.10
N ALA A 40 -17.33 8.76 -20.02
CA ALA A 40 -16.89 10.14 -20.08
C ALA A 40 -15.39 10.09 -20.38
N ALA A 41 -15.03 10.35 -21.62
CA ALA A 41 -13.67 10.70 -21.98
C ALA A 41 -13.20 11.77 -20.99
N ALA A 42 -12.16 11.45 -20.22
CA ALA A 42 -11.50 12.37 -19.32
C ALA A 42 -11.08 13.59 -20.16
N THR A 43 -11.86 14.66 -20.05
CA THR A 43 -11.50 15.92 -20.65
C THR A 43 -10.40 16.46 -19.76
N ASP A 44 -9.17 16.47 -20.28
CA ASP A 44 -8.01 17.10 -19.64
C ASP A 44 -8.31 18.60 -19.51
N THR A 45 -9.02 18.93 -18.43
CA THR A 45 -9.18 20.29 -17.94
C THR A 45 -7.94 20.54 -17.11
N GLY A 46 -6.82 20.75 -17.81
CA GLY A 46 -5.51 21.00 -17.21
C GLY A 46 -5.66 21.99 -16.05
N SER A 47 -5.70 21.44 -14.83
CA SER A 47 -5.83 22.21 -13.62
C SER A 47 -4.43 22.72 -13.31
N SER A 48 -4.24 24.01 -13.48
CA SER A 48 -3.02 24.74 -13.14
C SER A 48 -2.68 24.74 -11.66
N ASP A 49 -3.50 24.10 -10.82
CA ASP A 49 -3.51 24.30 -9.38
C ASP A 49 -2.77 23.17 -8.63
N GLY A 50 -2.04 22.32 -9.36
CA GLY A 50 -1.22 21.23 -8.80
C GLY A 50 -2.02 20.09 -8.16
N THR A 51 -3.34 20.08 -8.32
CA THR A 51 -4.22 19.03 -7.78
C THR A 51 -4.38 17.91 -8.80
N LEU A 52 -3.98 16.70 -8.42
CA LEU A 52 -4.22 15.47 -9.17
C LEU A 52 -5.44 14.75 -8.60
N VAL A 53 -6.40 14.40 -9.47
CA VAL A 53 -7.56 13.57 -9.09
C VAL A 53 -7.33 12.16 -9.62
N LEU A 54 -7.28 11.18 -8.70
CA LEU A 54 -7.12 9.76 -8.99
C LEU A 54 -8.45 9.05 -8.71
N ALA A 55 -8.89 8.23 -9.65
CA ALA A 55 -10.04 7.35 -9.46
C ALA A 55 -9.53 5.91 -9.40
N ASP A 56 -9.89 5.20 -8.33
CA ASP A 56 -9.50 3.82 -8.09
C ASP A 56 -10.66 3.04 -7.46
N THR A 57 -10.66 1.72 -7.63
CA THR A 57 -11.72 0.81 -7.16
C THR A 57 -11.13 -0.49 -6.63
N GLY A 58 -11.83 -1.17 -5.73
CA GLY A 58 -11.34 -2.44 -5.15
C GLY A 58 -10.44 -2.27 -3.93
N PHE A 59 -10.66 -1.22 -3.14
CA PHE A 59 -10.01 -1.05 -1.84
C PHE A 59 -10.45 -2.15 -0.87
N GLU A 60 -9.48 -2.71 -0.14
CA GLU A 60 -9.74 -3.53 1.04
C GLU A 60 -9.48 -2.75 2.35
N GLY A 61 -8.92 -1.53 2.23
CA GLY A 61 -8.71 -0.63 3.36
C GLY A 61 -7.49 -1.00 4.20
N LYS A 62 -6.57 -1.83 3.69
CA LYS A 62 -5.34 -2.23 4.37
C LYS A 62 -4.17 -1.39 3.89
N PHE A 63 -4.04 -0.18 4.42
CA PHE A 63 -2.99 0.77 4.02
C PHE A 63 -1.65 0.57 4.73
N SER A 64 -1.41 -0.61 5.30
CA SER A 64 -0.10 -0.96 5.84
C SER A 64 0.81 -1.41 4.69
N PRO A 65 2.03 -0.87 4.53
CA PRO A 65 2.98 -1.33 3.51
C PRO A 65 3.34 -2.82 3.66
N PHE A 66 3.13 -3.39 4.84
CA PHE A 66 3.37 -4.81 5.12
C PHE A 66 2.21 -5.73 4.71
N PHE A 67 0.97 -5.20 4.63
CA PHE A 67 -0.23 -6.03 4.57
C PHE A 67 -1.28 -5.53 3.56
N ALA A 68 -0.86 -4.70 2.60
CA ALA A 68 -1.70 -4.30 1.49
C ALA A 68 -2.34 -5.53 0.84
N ALA A 69 -3.67 -5.53 0.73
CA ALA A 69 -4.41 -6.67 0.20
C ALA A 69 -4.98 -6.46 -1.20
N SER A 70 -4.88 -5.24 -1.74
CA SER A 70 -5.20 -4.95 -3.13
C SER A 70 -4.22 -3.95 -3.75
N SER A 71 -4.22 -3.88 -5.09
CA SER A 71 -3.47 -2.84 -5.81
C SER A 71 -3.95 -1.43 -5.46
N ALA A 72 -5.25 -1.26 -5.20
CA ALA A 72 -5.81 0.03 -4.80
C ALA A 72 -5.27 0.47 -3.42
N ASP A 73 -5.15 -0.46 -2.48
CA ASP A 73 -4.50 -0.18 -1.19
C ASP A 73 -3.01 0.18 -1.39
N GLN A 74 -2.31 -0.51 -2.29
CA GLN A 74 -0.91 -0.21 -2.62
C GLN A 74 -0.73 1.18 -3.23
N HIS A 75 -1.63 1.64 -4.10
CA HIS A 75 -1.55 2.98 -4.66
C HIS A 75 -1.64 4.08 -3.58
N VAL A 76 -2.45 3.86 -2.52
CA VAL A 76 -2.49 4.79 -1.38
C VAL A 76 -1.17 4.77 -0.61
N ILE A 77 -0.58 3.60 -0.42
CA ILE A 77 0.71 3.44 0.25
C ILE A 77 1.80 4.18 -0.55
N ASP A 78 1.85 4.02 -1.87
CA ASP A 78 2.83 4.66 -2.75
C ASP A 78 2.73 6.19 -2.74
N LEU A 79 1.55 6.75 -2.46
CA LEU A 79 1.34 8.19 -2.32
C LEU A 79 1.71 8.74 -0.94
N THR A 80 1.77 7.89 0.08
CA THR A 80 1.91 8.29 1.49
C THR A 80 3.23 7.87 2.12
N ASN A 81 3.96 6.97 1.48
CA ASN A 81 5.24 6.43 1.92
C ASN A 81 6.31 6.63 0.85
N ILE A 82 7.57 6.45 1.24
CA ILE A 82 8.71 6.48 0.33
C ILE A 82 9.40 5.12 0.30
N ALA A 83 9.68 4.63 -0.90
CA ALA A 83 10.48 3.41 -1.08
C ALA A 83 11.96 3.71 -0.91
N LEU A 84 12.72 2.76 -0.36
CA LEU A 84 14.18 2.90 -0.17
C LEU A 84 14.91 3.10 -1.50
N LEU A 85 14.52 2.36 -2.54
CA LEU A 85 15.00 2.52 -3.91
C LEU A 85 13.78 2.57 -4.84
N GLY A 86 13.84 3.45 -5.83
CA GLY A 86 12.83 3.57 -6.88
C GLY A 86 13.31 2.99 -8.21
N ALA A 87 12.40 2.92 -9.17
CA ALA A 87 12.71 2.61 -10.56
C ALA A 87 12.46 3.82 -11.47
N ASP A 88 13.22 3.91 -12.55
CA ASP A 88 13.01 4.92 -13.57
C ASP A 88 11.85 4.57 -14.52
N ARG A 89 11.63 5.41 -15.53
CA ARG A 89 10.57 5.21 -16.54
C ARG A 89 10.75 3.97 -17.43
N LYS A 90 11.92 3.33 -17.42
CA LYS A 90 12.19 2.05 -18.09
C LYS A 90 12.04 0.86 -17.15
N GLY A 91 11.81 1.10 -15.86
CA GLY A 91 11.78 0.07 -14.82
C GLY A 91 13.16 -0.32 -14.31
N GLU A 92 14.22 0.44 -14.63
CA GLU A 92 15.56 0.18 -14.12
C GLU A 92 15.72 0.83 -12.74
N MET A 93 16.34 0.12 -11.79
CA MET A 93 16.58 0.62 -10.44
C MET A 93 17.43 1.89 -10.48
N ILE A 94 17.04 2.90 -9.69
CA ILE A 94 17.81 4.12 -9.45
C ILE A 94 18.78 3.84 -8.31
N LEU A 95 20.08 3.95 -8.58
CA LEU A 95 21.14 3.60 -7.64
C LEU A 95 21.81 4.83 -7.02
N LYS A 96 21.65 6.01 -7.63
CA LYS A 96 22.23 7.28 -7.14
C LYS A 96 21.15 8.32 -6.85
N GLY A 97 20.29 8.02 -5.89
CA GLY A 97 19.13 8.85 -5.56
C GLY A 97 19.44 10.13 -4.78
N ILE A 98 20.55 10.21 -4.03
CA ILE A 98 20.80 11.34 -3.12
C ILE A 98 21.14 12.61 -3.90
N GLU A 99 22.19 12.58 -4.72
CA GLU A 99 22.57 13.71 -5.59
C GLU A 99 21.72 13.77 -6.87
N GLY A 100 20.98 12.69 -7.15
CA GLY A 100 20.12 12.53 -8.31
C GLY A 100 20.81 11.78 -9.46
N GLU A 101 20.05 10.90 -10.10
CA GLU A 101 20.52 10.11 -11.24
C GLU A 101 19.81 10.57 -12.51
N THR A 102 20.56 11.02 -13.53
CA THR A 102 19.97 11.49 -14.79
C THR A 102 20.00 10.39 -15.84
N ARG A 103 18.83 10.08 -16.41
CA ARG A 103 18.67 9.08 -17.47
C ARG A 103 17.72 9.58 -18.56
N GLU A 104 18.06 9.27 -19.81
CA GLU A 104 17.26 9.61 -20.99
C GLU A 104 16.11 8.61 -21.18
N TYR A 105 14.90 9.14 -21.42
CA TYR A 105 13.73 8.38 -21.81
C TYR A 105 12.95 9.11 -22.91
N ASN A 106 12.77 8.46 -24.05
CA ASN A 106 12.07 9.00 -25.22
C ASN A 106 12.60 10.38 -25.66
N GLY A 107 13.94 10.55 -25.66
CA GLY A 107 14.61 11.78 -26.08
C GLY A 107 14.55 12.92 -25.07
N THR A 108 14.11 12.65 -23.84
CA THR A 108 14.07 13.63 -22.74
C THR A 108 14.88 13.10 -21.56
N ASP A 109 15.77 13.94 -21.03
CA ASP A 109 16.51 13.63 -19.82
C ASP A 109 15.64 13.85 -18.57
N TYR A 110 15.63 12.87 -17.69
CA TYR A 110 14.95 12.94 -16.40
C TYR A 110 15.96 12.70 -15.29
N THR A 111 15.96 13.58 -14.29
CA THR A 111 16.73 13.39 -13.05
C THR A 111 15.83 12.80 -11.99
N TYR A 112 16.26 11.68 -11.41
CA TYR A 112 15.54 10.94 -10.39
C TYR A 112 16.23 11.11 -9.04
N TYR A 113 15.47 11.49 -8.03
CA TYR A 113 15.94 11.63 -6.66
C TYR A 113 15.26 10.57 -5.78
N GLY A 114 15.95 10.16 -4.73
CA GLY A 114 15.47 9.14 -3.79
C GLY A 114 16.09 9.31 -2.41
N PRO A 115 15.69 8.46 -1.44
CA PRO A 115 16.18 8.57 -0.07
C PRO A 115 17.59 8.01 0.11
N ALA A 116 18.08 7.19 -0.83
CA ALA A 116 19.34 6.48 -0.68
C ALA A 116 20.10 6.32 -2.00
N ASP A 117 21.40 6.05 -1.84
CA ASP A 117 22.26 5.49 -2.87
C ASP A 117 22.49 4.01 -2.57
N CYS A 118 22.67 3.20 -3.61
CA CYS A 118 22.99 1.78 -3.51
C CYS A 118 24.17 1.43 -4.42
N GLU A 119 25.27 0.99 -3.82
CA GLU A 119 26.40 0.41 -4.53
C GLU A 119 26.27 -1.11 -4.55
N VAL A 120 26.34 -1.70 -5.74
CA VAL A 120 26.22 -3.15 -5.96
C VAL A 120 27.60 -3.70 -6.33
N THR A 121 28.08 -4.67 -5.56
CA THR A 121 29.38 -5.34 -5.78
C THR A 121 29.17 -6.83 -5.96
N GLU A 122 29.54 -7.37 -7.11
CA GLU A 122 29.67 -8.82 -7.31
C GLU A 122 30.98 -9.32 -6.70
N ASN A 123 30.90 -10.28 -5.78
CA ASN A 123 32.06 -10.80 -5.07
C ASN A 123 32.65 -12.03 -5.79
N ALA A 124 33.92 -12.32 -5.51
CA ALA A 124 34.63 -13.44 -6.13
C ALA A 124 34.05 -14.83 -5.77
N ASP A 125 33.32 -14.93 -4.66
CA ASP A 125 32.66 -16.16 -4.21
C ASP A 125 31.25 -16.35 -4.80
N GLY A 126 30.81 -15.45 -5.69
CA GLY A 126 29.51 -15.48 -6.33
C GLY A 126 28.38 -14.83 -5.52
N THR A 127 28.67 -14.28 -4.34
CA THR A 127 27.71 -13.46 -3.59
C THR A 127 27.65 -12.04 -4.17
N VAL A 128 26.60 -11.29 -3.80
CA VAL A 128 26.45 -9.88 -4.16
C VAL A 128 26.27 -9.06 -2.90
N THR A 129 27.04 -7.98 -2.78
CA THR A 129 26.92 -7.00 -1.69
C THR A 129 26.15 -5.79 -2.18
N TYR A 130 25.11 -5.40 -1.43
CA TYR A 130 24.37 -4.15 -1.62
C TYR A 130 24.71 -3.20 -0.47
N ALA A 131 25.51 -2.17 -0.74
CA ALA A 131 25.84 -1.14 0.23
C ALA A 131 24.89 0.04 0.06
N ILE A 132 24.05 0.30 1.06
CA ILE A 132 23.01 1.33 1.02
C ILE A 132 23.43 2.48 1.93
N ASN A 133 23.49 3.69 1.37
CA ASN A 133 23.71 4.93 2.12
C ASN A 133 22.45 5.78 2.03
N MET A 134 21.90 6.19 3.17
CA MET A 134 20.67 6.99 3.22
C MET A 134 21.00 8.45 3.55
N ARG A 135 20.22 9.38 2.99
CA ARG A 135 20.29 10.80 3.38
C ARG A 135 19.86 10.98 4.85
N ASP A 136 20.31 12.06 5.48
CA ASP A 136 20.20 12.31 6.93
C ASP A 136 19.10 13.32 7.34
N ASP A 137 18.41 13.92 6.38
CA ASP A 137 17.38 14.94 6.55
C ASP A 137 15.95 14.39 6.32
N LEU A 138 15.76 13.07 6.34
CA LEU A 138 14.44 12.45 6.26
C LEU A 138 13.73 12.51 7.62
N VAL A 139 12.44 12.83 7.57
CA VAL A 139 11.56 12.85 8.74
C VAL A 139 10.24 12.16 8.41
N PHE A 140 9.69 11.45 9.38
CA PHE A 140 8.30 11.00 9.35
C PHE A 140 7.36 12.21 9.42
N ALA A 141 6.08 11.98 9.14
CA ALA A 141 5.05 13.03 9.16
C ALA A 141 4.86 13.68 10.54
N ASP A 142 5.27 13.02 11.62
CA ASP A 142 5.25 13.54 13.00
C ASP A 142 6.53 14.31 13.38
N GLY A 143 7.51 14.39 12.47
CA GLY A 143 8.80 15.06 12.68
C GLY A 143 9.90 14.18 13.25
N THR A 144 9.64 12.90 13.54
CA THR A 144 10.67 11.96 13.99
C THR A 144 11.66 11.69 12.85
N PRO A 145 12.98 11.77 13.07
CA PRO A 145 13.97 11.46 12.03
C PRO A 145 13.84 10.01 11.54
N ILE A 146 13.89 9.81 10.22
CA ILE A 146 13.99 8.48 9.62
C ILE A 146 15.48 8.11 9.56
N THR A 147 15.81 6.91 10.02
CA THR A 147 17.18 6.38 10.06
C THR A 147 17.27 5.02 9.38
N ILE A 148 18.50 4.52 9.23
CA ILE A 148 18.70 3.18 8.66
C ILE A 148 18.07 2.08 9.53
N ASP A 149 17.85 2.34 10.83
CA ASP A 149 17.20 1.39 11.74
C ASP A 149 15.74 1.14 11.35
N ASP A 150 15.05 2.12 10.76
CA ASP A 150 13.67 1.95 10.27
C ASP A 150 13.61 1.03 9.04
N VAL A 151 14.62 1.11 8.17
CA VAL A 151 14.79 0.18 7.05
C VAL A 151 15.08 -1.22 7.57
N ILE A 152 16.00 -1.35 8.54
CA ILE A 152 16.36 -2.63 9.16
C ILE A 152 15.14 -3.24 9.86
N PHE A 153 14.34 -2.43 10.56
CA PHE A 153 13.08 -2.88 11.15
C PHE A 153 12.15 -3.49 10.10
N ASN A 154 11.97 -2.85 8.94
CA ASN A 154 11.15 -3.41 7.86
C ASN A 154 11.68 -4.78 7.39
N LEU A 155 13.00 -4.92 7.24
CA LEU A 155 13.61 -6.21 6.88
C LEU A 155 13.31 -7.29 7.92
N TYR A 156 13.38 -6.97 9.22
CA TYR A 156 13.01 -7.91 10.27
C TYR A 156 11.54 -8.30 10.24
N VAL A 157 10.62 -7.37 9.96
CA VAL A 157 9.20 -7.69 9.80
C VAL A 157 8.99 -8.68 8.65
N TYR A 158 9.57 -8.42 7.48
CA TYR A 158 9.45 -9.33 6.32
C TYR A 158 10.13 -10.70 6.53
N MET A 159 11.10 -10.76 7.45
CA MET A 159 11.83 -11.97 7.80
C MET A 159 11.30 -12.64 9.07
N ASP A 160 10.20 -12.16 9.66
CA ASP A 160 9.60 -12.80 10.84
C ASP A 160 8.92 -14.13 10.45
N PRO A 161 9.05 -15.22 11.24
CA PRO A 161 8.39 -16.50 10.97
C PRO A 161 6.86 -16.44 10.95
N THR A 162 6.28 -15.44 11.62
CA THR A 162 4.84 -15.23 11.74
C THR A 162 4.28 -14.23 10.74
N TYR A 163 5.14 -13.59 9.93
CA TYR A 163 4.69 -12.69 8.87
C TYR A 163 3.88 -13.45 7.82
N ASP A 164 2.65 -12.98 7.59
CA ASP A 164 1.65 -13.57 6.69
C ASP A 164 1.24 -12.62 5.55
N GLY A 165 1.99 -11.52 5.36
CA GLY A 165 1.81 -10.60 4.24
C GLY A 165 2.37 -11.14 2.92
N SER A 166 2.33 -10.31 1.87
CA SER A 166 2.62 -10.74 0.49
C SER A 166 4.12 -10.82 0.14
N ALA A 167 4.99 -10.24 0.97
CA ALA A 167 6.43 -10.19 0.71
C ALA A 167 7.10 -11.57 0.92
N THR A 168 8.04 -11.92 0.05
CA THR A 168 8.71 -13.24 0.05
C THR A 168 10.19 -13.17 0.42
N LEU A 169 10.61 -12.08 1.09
CA LEU A 169 12.01 -11.83 1.45
C LEU A 169 12.62 -12.97 2.28
N TYR A 170 11.79 -13.63 3.11
CA TYR A 170 12.18 -14.79 3.92
C TYR A 170 12.71 -16.00 3.10
N SER A 171 12.48 -16.04 1.79
CA SER A 171 12.93 -17.11 0.89
C SER A 171 14.14 -16.75 0.03
N MET A 172 14.66 -15.53 0.19
CA MET A 172 15.80 -15.05 -0.58
C MET A 172 17.12 -15.60 0.00
N PRO A 173 18.16 -15.81 -0.83
CA PRO A 173 19.46 -16.30 -0.38
C PRO A 173 20.29 -15.19 0.28
N ILE A 174 19.78 -14.63 1.38
CA ILE A 174 20.46 -13.57 2.15
C ILE A 174 21.39 -14.23 3.16
N ALA A 175 22.65 -13.79 3.20
CA ALA A 175 23.64 -14.31 4.13
C ALA A 175 23.16 -14.20 5.59
N GLY A 176 23.11 -15.34 6.30
CA GLY A 176 22.68 -15.44 7.69
C GLY A 176 21.16 -15.47 7.93
N LEU A 177 20.33 -15.37 6.89
CA LEU A 177 18.86 -15.38 7.04
C LEU A 177 18.33 -16.71 7.56
N ASP A 178 18.81 -17.83 7.04
CA ASP A 178 18.39 -19.16 7.46
C ASP A 178 18.71 -19.39 8.94
N ASP A 179 19.92 -19.00 9.37
CA ASP A 179 20.34 -19.10 10.77
C ASP A 179 19.50 -18.19 11.67
N TYR A 180 19.26 -16.95 11.25
CA TYR A 180 18.41 -15.99 11.96
C TYR A 180 17.01 -16.56 12.18
N ARG A 181 16.31 -16.97 11.11
CA ARG A 181 14.93 -17.50 11.20
C ARG A 181 14.86 -18.81 11.99
N SER A 182 15.84 -19.70 11.80
CA SER A 182 15.86 -20.98 12.51
C SER A 182 16.12 -20.82 14.02
N SER A 183 16.74 -19.71 14.44
CA SER A 183 16.94 -19.38 15.85
C SER A 183 15.71 -18.80 16.53
N MET A 184 14.71 -18.33 15.76
CA MET A 184 13.52 -17.68 16.30
C MET A 184 12.54 -18.69 16.89
N THR A 185 11.87 -18.27 17.96
CA THR A 185 10.78 -19.03 18.58
C THR A 185 9.54 -18.17 18.59
N THR A 186 8.40 -18.72 18.17
CA THR A 186 7.13 -18.00 18.19
C THR A 186 6.63 -17.84 19.63
N LEU A 187 5.86 -16.78 19.88
CA LEU A 187 5.20 -16.56 21.17
C LEU A 187 4.34 -17.78 21.57
N SER A 188 3.59 -18.35 20.63
CA SER A 188 2.78 -19.55 20.85
C SER A 188 3.59 -20.76 21.30
N LYS A 189 4.79 -20.97 20.73
CA LYS A 189 5.69 -22.05 21.13
C LYS A 189 6.26 -21.81 22.52
N LEU A 190 6.69 -20.58 22.84
CA LEU A 190 7.17 -20.23 24.18
C LEU A 190 6.09 -20.49 25.25
N ILE A 191 4.85 -20.05 25.01
CA ILE A 191 3.74 -20.27 25.94
C ILE A 191 3.40 -21.75 26.07
N ALA A 192 3.38 -22.50 24.96
CA ALA A 192 3.10 -23.93 24.98
C ALA A 192 4.17 -24.72 25.75
N GLU A 193 5.45 -24.40 25.56
CA GLU A 193 6.58 -25.05 26.24
C GLU A 193 6.65 -24.71 27.74
N ALA A 194 6.26 -23.48 28.12
CA ALA A 194 6.16 -23.09 29.52
C ALA A 194 5.01 -23.80 30.27
N GLY A 195 3.96 -24.18 29.55
CA GLY A 195 2.79 -24.88 30.10
C GLY A 195 1.72 -23.93 30.66
N GLU A 196 0.50 -24.46 30.82
CA GLU A 196 -0.67 -23.69 31.28
C GLU A 196 -0.52 -23.15 32.70
N ASP A 197 0.17 -23.90 33.57
CA ASP A 197 0.43 -23.53 34.97
C ASP A 197 1.66 -22.63 35.15
N ASN A 198 2.27 -22.14 34.06
CA ASN A 198 3.44 -21.26 34.15
C ASN A 198 3.14 -19.98 34.96
N THR A 199 4.12 -19.56 35.75
CA THR A 199 4.06 -18.33 36.56
C THR A 199 5.19 -17.34 36.26
N ASP A 200 6.13 -17.71 35.38
CA ASP A 200 7.21 -16.84 34.92
C ASP A 200 6.77 -16.04 33.69
N ASN A 201 6.55 -14.73 33.89
CA ASN A 201 6.10 -13.81 32.85
C ASN A 201 7.27 -12.97 32.27
N SER A 202 8.50 -13.48 32.33
CA SER A 202 9.68 -12.78 31.80
C SER A 202 9.71 -12.68 30.28
N LEU A 203 9.12 -13.67 29.57
CA LEU A 203 9.13 -13.74 28.11
C LEU A 203 7.78 -13.40 27.47
N PHE A 204 6.69 -13.45 28.24
CA PHE A 204 5.33 -13.16 27.79
C PHE A 204 4.46 -12.80 28.99
N THR A 205 3.34 -12.14 28.72
CA THR A 205 2.41 -11.68 29.75
C THR A 205 1.45 -12.78 30.18
N ALA A 206 0.90 -12.67 31.39
CA ALA A 206 -0.12 -13.58 31.90
C ALA A 206 -1.39 -13.53 31.03
N GLU A 207 -1.71 -12.36 30.46
CA GLU A 207 -2.82 -12.16 29.53
C GLU A 207 -2.60 -12.93 28.22
N GLN A 208 -1.38 -12.91 27.66
CA GLN A 208 -1.03 -13.69 26.47
C GLN A 208 -1.09 -15.20 26.75
N GLN A 209 -0.55 -15.65 27.89
CA GLN A 209 -0.62 -17.05 28.30
C GLN A 209 -2.08 -17.51 28.42
N LYS A 210 -2.91 -16.73 29.12
CA LYS A 210 -4.33 -17.03 29.29
C LYS A 210 -5.06 -17.10 27.95
N ALA A 211 -4.88 -16.10 27.08
CA ALA A 211 -5.53 -16.06 25.78
C ALA A 211 -5.16 -17.27 24.91
N PHE A 212 -3.88 -17.70 24.94
CA PHE A 212 -3.43 -18.89 24.24
C PHE A 212 -4.10 -20.17 24.75
N TRP A 213 -4.08 -20.42 26.06
CA TRP A 213 -4.64 -21.65 26.63
C TRP A 213 -6.17 -21.69 26.57
N ASP A 214 -6.86 -20.55 26.72
CA ASP A 214 -8.30 -20.46 26.49
C ASP A 214 -8.64 -20.91 25.06
N ALA A 215 -7.90 -20.43 24.05
CA ALA A 215 -8.10 -20.82 22.64
C ALA A 215 -7.77 -22.30 22.38
N VAL A 216 -6.70 -22.82 22.96
CA VAL A 216 -6.33 -24.25 22.86
C VAL A 216 -7.40 -25.14 23.47
N ASN A 217 -7.90 -24.79 24.66
CA ASN A 217 -8.92 -25.56 25.37
C ASN A 217 -10.27 -25.52 24.64
N GLU A 218 -10.69 -24.35 24.15
CA GLU A 218 -11.90 -24.21 23.35
C GLU A 218 -11.83 -25.04 22.06
N GLY A 219 -10.72 -24.93 21.32
CA GLY A 219 -10.49 -25.71 20.10
C GLY A 219 -10.44 -27.22 20.37
N GLY A 220 -9.82 -27.64 21.47
CA GLY A 220 -9.76 -29.05 21.89
C GLY A 220 -11.13 -29.64 22.19
N VAL A 221 -12.03 -28.87 22.82
CA VAL A 221 -13.42 -29.27 23.07
C VAL A 221 -14.18 -29.44 21.76
N ALA A 222 -14.07 -28.48 20.83
CA ALA A 222 -14.72 -28.57 19.53
C ALA A 222 -14.25 -29.78 18.71
N PHE A 223 -12.94 -30.04 18.69
CA PHE A 223 -12.36 -31.20 18.04
C PHE A 223 -12.82 -32.53 18.66
N ALA A 224 -12.87 -32.61 20.00
CA ALA A 224 -13.36 -33.81 20.67
C ALA A 224 -14.85 -34.09 20.36
N GLN A 225 -15.66 -33.05 20.19
CA GLN A 225 -17.06 -33.17 19.81
C GLN A 225 -17.22 -33.69 18.36
N GLU A 226 -16.41 -33.20 17.42
CA GLU A 226 -16.40 -33.68 16.02
C GLU A 226 -16.08 -35.18 15.90
N ILE A 227 -15.26 -35.74 16.80
CA ILE A 227 -14.93 -37.18 16.80
C ILE A 227 -16.13 -38.05 17.26
N ILE A 228 -16.99 -37.51 18.12
CA ILE A 228 -18.09 -38.26 18.74
C ILE A 228 -19.36 -38.22 17.88
N ASP A 229 -19.52 -37.18 17.05
CA ASP A 229 -20.64 -36.99 16.10
C ASP A 229 -20.44 -37.74 14.77
#